data_AF-A0A2H0B9B7-F1
#
_entry.id   AF-A0A2H0B9B7-F1
#
_cell.length_a   1.000
_cell.length_b   1.000
_cell.length_c   1.000
_cell.angle_alpha   90.00
_cell.angle_beta   90.00
_cell.angle_gamma   90.00
#
_symmetry.space_group_name_H-M   'P 1'
#
loop_
_entity.id
_entity.type
_entity.pdbx_description
1 polymer ?
#
loop_
_entity_poly.entity_id
_entity_poly.type
_entity_poly.pdbx_seq_one_letter_code
_entity_poly.pdbx_strand_id
1 'polypeptide(L)'
;KLELHHKRTILESDDHYRIVNKLVQYLGTIEYWHDVDNGIWEFDEEVHASSIGACVAGLKEISKVPNIDVPGFLIENGKIALNDLLPRESQQHFVDLAQLSLIYPYDIVTTDQRKQILENVEYHLLKERGVVRYKNDWYYNKNPDGFSEEAEWTFGLSWLAIIYTHLGNREKAEFFIDKMIHATTAKGVPELYYSHTNKPNENNPLGWAESLFVVALHDMNEKFLKYKYNTLPNSNFTEQSPENN
;
A
#
# COMPACT_ATOMS: atom_id res chain seq x y z
N LYS A 1 -7.25 -2.98 -14.31
CA LYS A 1 -7.47 -4.00 -13.26
C LYS A 1 -7.68 -5.35 -13.96
N LEU A 2 -7.01 -6.41 -13.53
CA LEU A 2 -7.06 -7.75 -14.16
C LEU A 2 -8.48 -8.25 -14.43
N GLU A 3 -9.42 -7.89 -13.55
CA GLU A 3 -10.85 -8.23 -13.65
C GLU A 3 -11.58 -7.60 -14.86
N LEU A 4 -11.04 -6.53 -15.44
CA LEU A 4 -11.60 -5.90 -16.64
C LEU A 4 -11.24 -6.66 -17.92
N HIS A 5 -10.12 -7.39 -17.92
CA HIS A 5 -9.60 -8.09 -19.09
C HIS A 5 -9.82 -9.61 -19.02
N HIS A 6 -9.97 -10.15 -17.82
CA HIS A 6 -10.40 -11.53 -17.60
C HIS A 6 -11.57 -11.52 -16.61
N LYS A 7 -12.76 -11.96 -17.04
CA LYS A 7 -13.90 -12.28 -16.17
C LYS A 7 -13.56 -13.51 -15.31
N ARG A 8 -12.57 -13.40 -14.45
CA ARG A 8 -12.28 -14.38 -13.41
C ARG A 8 -13.05 -13.93 -12.18
N THR A 9 -13.98 -14.75 -11.73
CA THR A 9 -14.63 -14.53 -10.43
C THR A 9 -13.72 -15.15 -9.38
N ILE A 10 -13.36 -14.41 -8.33
CA ILE A 10 -12.48 -14.92 -7.26
C ILE A 10 -13.20 -16.03 -6.45
N LEU A 11 -14.52 -15.95 -6.35
CA LEU A 11 -15.36 -16.94 -5.66
C LEU A 11 -16.05 -17.84 -6.69
N GLU A 12 -15.65 -19.11 -6.75
CA GLU A 12 -16.09 -20.05 -7.78
C GLU A 12 -16.94 -21.20 -7.22
N SER A 13 -16.83 -21.48 -5.91
CA SER A 13 -17.50 -22.60 -5.25
C SER A 13 -18.28 -22.15 -4.02
N ASP A 14 -19.26 -22.95 -3.60
CA ASP A 14 -20.03 -22.73 -2.37
C ASP A 14 -19.12 -22.61 -1.14
N ASP A 15 -17.99 -23.30 -1.13
CA ASP A 15 -16.99 -23.18 -0.07
C ASP A 15 -16.32 -21.81 -0.04
N HIS A 16 -16.05 -21.18 -1.19
CA HIS A 16 -15.51 -19.82 -1.23
C HIS A 16 -16.51 -18.84 -0.62
N TYR A 17 -17.78 -18.92 -1.03
CA TYR A 17 -18.85 -18.08 -0.48
C TYR A 17 -19.04 -18.31 1.02
N ARG A 18 -19.03 -19.56 1.47
CA ARG A 18 -19.15 -19.93 2.89
C ARG A 18 -18.00 -19.36 3.72
N ILE A 19 -16.77 -19.46 3.24
CA ILE A 19 -15.58 -18.95 3.94
C ILE A 19 -15.62 -17.42 4.01
N VAL A 20 -15.91 -16.74 2.90
CA VAL A 20 -15.97 -15.27 2.88
C VAL A 20 -17.08 -14.74 3.79
N ASN A 21 -18.28 -15.33 3.76
CA ASN A 21 -19.34 -14.95 4.69
C ASN A 21 -18.93 -15.18 6.15
N LYS A 22 -18.20 -16.28 6.44
CA LYS A 22 -17.67 -16.52 7.78
C LYS A 22 -16.66 -15.46 8.21
N LEU A 23 -15.82 -14.96 7.30
CA LEU A 23 -14.89 -13.86 7.59
C LEU A 23 -15.64 -12.55 7.87
N VAL A 24 -16.70 -12.24 7.12
CA VAL A 24 -17.57 -11.08 7.41
C VAL A 24 -18.22 -11.21 8.78
N GLN A 25 -18.76 -12.39 9.11
CA GLN A 25 -19.35 -12.67 10.43
C GLN A 25 -18.31 -12.56 11.56
N TYR A 26 -17.09 -13.02 11.32
CA TYR A 26 -15.99 -12.88 12.28
C TYR A 26 -15.70 -11.41 12.57
N LEU A 27 -15.53 -10.57 11.54
CA LEU A 27 -15.32 -9.13 11.70
C LEU A 27 -16.45 -8.44 12.48
N GLY A 28 -17.69 -8.87 12.26
CA GLY A 28 -18.83 -8.38 13.02
C GLY A 28 -18.92 -8.90 14.45
N THR A 29 -18.39 -10.09 14.73
CA THR A 29 -18.40 -10.70 16.07
C THR A 29 -17.36 -10.07 16.99
N ILE A 30 -16.17 -9.78 16.45
CA ILE A 30 -15.12 -9.10 17.21
C ILE A 30 -15.36 -7.60 17.30
N GLU A 31 -16.24 -7.05 16.46
CA GLU A 31 -16.44 -5.60 16.33
C GLU A 31 -15.11 -4.88 16.01
N TYR A 32 -14.53 -5.26 14.86
CA TYR A 32 -13.16 -4.89 14.42
C TYR A 32 -12.81 -3.39 14.47
N TRP A 33 -13.80 -2.50 14.60
CA TRP A 33 -13.63 -1.05 14.70
C TRP A 33 -13.29 -0.57 16.12
N HIS A 34 -13.30 -1.44 17.12
CA HIS A 34 -12.82 -1.13 18.47
C HIS A 34 -12.01 -2.23 19.14
N ASP A 35 -12.04 -3.47 18.62
CA ASP A 35 -11.18 -4.54 19.10
C ASP A 35 -9.72 -4.21 18.81
N VAL A 36 -8.84 -4.52 19.76
CA VAL A 36 -7.41 -4.31 19.59
C VAL A 36 -6.80 -5.45 18.78
N ASP A 37 -5.86 -5.13 17.91
CA ASP A 37 -5.10 -6.11 17.14
C ASP A 37 -3.60 -5.77 17.17
N ASN A 38 -2.75 -6.70 16.72
CA ASN A 38 -1.29 -6.51 16.73
C ASN A 38 -0.76 -5.65 15.57
N GLY A 39 -1.64 -5.07 14.75
CA GLY A 39 -1.30 -4.30 13.56
C GLY A 39 -0.63 -5.13 12.47
N ILE A 40 -0.22 -4.46 11.39
CA ILE A 40 0.53 -5.08 10.29
C ILE A 40 1.96 -5.51 10.71
N TRP A 41 2.41 -5.08 11.88
CA TRP A 41 3.74 -5.28 12.41
C TRP A 41 3.84 -6.34 13.51
N GLU A 42 2.71 -6.98 13.86
CA GLU A 42 2.61 -8.10 14.80
C GLU A 42 3.17 -7.80 16.20
N PHE A 43 2.94 -6.58 16.71
CA PHE A 43 3.54 -6.14 17.97
C PHE A 43 2.51 -5.67 19.02
N ASP A 44 2.18 -4.38 19.06
CA ASP A 44 1.33 -3.83 20.13
C ASP A 44 -0.16 -4.12 19.88
N GLU A 45 -0.90 -4.53 20.90
CA GLU A 45 -2.36 -4.64 20.83
C GLU A 45 -3.00 -3.25 20.98
N GLU A 46 -3.33 -2.64 19.85
CA GLU A 46 -4.02 -1.34 19.79
C GLU A 46 -5.09 -1.34 18.69
N VAL A 47 -5.92 -0.30 18.69
CA VAL A 47 -6.79 -0.03 17.55
C VAL A 47 -5.96 0.69 16.48
N HIS A 48 -5.76 0.03 15.34
CA HIS A 48 -4.90 0.49 14.25
C HIS A 48 -5.70 1.03 13.07
N ALA A 49 -5.33 2.22 12.58
CA ALA A 49 -5.95 2.84 11.42
C ALA A 49 -5.76 1.96 10.18
N SER A 50 -4.56 1.40 9.97
CA SER A 50 -4.26 0.49 8.87
C SER A 50 -5.11 -0.79 8.91
N SER A 51 -5.34 -1.38 10.09
CA SER A 51 -6.20 -2.56 10.27
C SER A 51 -7.67 -2.26 10.03
N ILE A 52 -8.20 -1.17 10.61
CA ILE A 52 -9.58 -0.72 10.34
C ILE A 52 -9.76 -0.43 8.85
N GLY A 53 -8.81 0.27 8.24
CA GLY A 53 -8.81 0.61 6.83
C GLY A 53 -8.86 -0.62 5.93
N ALA A 54 -8.10 -1.67 6.28
CA ALA A 54 -8.12 -2.94 5.57
C ALA A 54 -9.51 -3.59 5.62
N CYS A 55 -10.13 -3.63 6.80
CA CYS A 55 -11.46 -4.18 6.98
C CYS A 55 -12.53 -3.37 6.22
N VAL A 56 -12.50 -2.03 6.32
CA VAL A 56 -13.43 -1.14 5.61
C VAL A 56 -13.30 -1.32 4.10
N ALA A 57 -12.07 -1.35 3.56
CA ALA A 57 -11.83 -1.56 2.14
C ALA A 57 -12.31 -2.94 1.68
N GLY A 58 -11.95 -4.00 2.42
CA GLY A 58 -12.36 -5.37 2.13
C GLY A 58 -13.88 -5.55 2.15
N LEU A 59 -14.56 -5.05 3.18
CA LEU A 59 -16.02 -5.12 3.31
C LEU A 59 -16.72 -4.32 2.20
N LYS A 60 -16.22 -3.13 1.85
CA LYS A 60 -16.74 -2.34 0.72
C LYS A 60 -16.62 -3.08 -0.61
N GLU A 61 -15.47 -3.69 -0.90
CA GLU A 61 -15.28 -4.41 -2.15
C GLU A 61 -16.11 -5.70 -2.21
N ILE A 62 -16.11 -6.49 -1.12
CA ILE A 62 -16.81 -7.78 -1.12
C ILE A 62 -18.33 -7.65 -1.08
N SER A 63 -18.87 -6.56 -0.53
CA SER A 63 -20.31 -6.25 -0.57
C SER A 63 -20.88 -6.13 -2.00
N LYS A 64 -20.02 -5.93 -3.01
CA LYS A 64 -20.41 -5.88 -4.42
C LYS A 64 -20.58 -7.27 -5.03
N VAL A 65 -20.13 -8.32 -4.34
CA VAL A 65 -20.18 -9.70 -4.82
C VAL A 65 -21.51 -10.34 -4.42
N PRO A 66 -22.29 -10.88 -5.38
CA PRO A 66 -23.52 -11.61 -5.07
C PRO A 66 -23.27 -12.76 -4.09
N ASN A 67 -24.25 -13.04 -3.22
CA ASN A 67 -24.19 -14.10 -2.20
C ASN A 67 -23.20 -13.87 -1.05
N ILE A 68 -22.59 -12.69 -0.94
CA ILE A 68 -21.89 -12.24 0.26
C ILE A 68 -22.79 -11.25 1.00
N ASP A 69 -23.13 -11.56 2.25
CA ASP A 69 -23.94 -10.71 3.11
C ASP A 69 -23.03 -9.83 3.97
N VAL A 70 -22.99 -8.54 3.68
CA VAL A 70 -22.24 -7.54 4.45
C VAL A 70 -23.22 -6.60 5.14
N PRO A 71 -23.44 -6.75 6.45
CA PRO A 71 -24.24 -5.80 7.19
C PRO A 71 -23.66 -4.38 7.09
N GLY A 72 -24.48 -3.41 6.64
CA GLY A 72 -24.02 -2.04 6.37
C GLY A 72 -23.37 -1.35 7.57
N PHE A 73 -23.81 -1.68 8.79
CA PHE A 73 -23.24 -1.12 10.02
C PHE A 73 -21.75 -1.46 10.19
N LEU A 74 -21.27 -2.59 9.67
CA LEU A 74 -19.84 -2.95 9.74
C LEU A 74 -18.98 -1.93 9.01
N ILE A 75 -19.42 -1.48 7.83
CA ILE A 75 -18.71 -0.48 7.03
C ILE A 75 -18.82 0.91 7.68
N GLU A 76 -20.00 1.28 8.16
CA GLU A 76 -20.22 2.60 8.75
C GLU A 76 -19.47 2.78 10.07
N ASN A 77 -19.48 1.78 10.96
CA ASN A 77 -18.72 1.84 12.21
C ASN A 77 -17.21 1.90 11.95
N GLY A 78 -16.70 1.11 11.00
CA GLY A 78 -15.28 1.17 10.62
C GLY A 78 -14.88 2.54 10.05
N LYS A 79 -15.73 3.17 9.23
CA LYS A 79 -15.46 4.54 8.74
C LYS A 79 -15.44 5.56 9.89
N ILE A 80 -16.37 5.46 10.84
CA ILE A 80 -16.43 6.35 12.00
C ILE A 80 -15.14 6.20 12.82
N ALA A 81 -14.81 4.97 13.23
CA ALA A 81 -13.61 4.69 14.02
C ALA A 81 -12.32 5.12 13.30
N LEU A 82 -12.20 4.88 12.00
CA LEU A 82 -11.05 5.32 11.22
C LEU A 82 -10.92 6.85 11.21
N ASN A 83 -12.02 7.58 11.02
CA ASN A 83 -12.00 9.04 11.00
C ASN A 83 -11.68 9.62 12.38
N ASP A 84 -12.11 8.96 13.46
CA ASP A 84 -11.80 9.37 14.83
C ASP A 84 -10.32 9.15 15.18
N LEU A 85 -9.68 8.14 14.59
CA LEU A 85 -8.28 7.80 14.83
C LEU A 85 -7.30 8.65 14.01
N LEU A 86 -7.66 8.94 12.75
CA LEU A 86 -6.82 9.73 11.86
C LEU A 86 -6.60 11.17 12.39
N PRO A 87 -5.40 11.74 12.22
CA PRO A 87 -4.31 11.28 11.34
C PRO A 87 -3.31 10.32 12.00
N ARG A 88 -3.56 9.82 13.21
CA ARG A 88 -2.67 8.88 13.88
C ARG A 88 -2.88 7.46 13.35
N GLU A 89 -1.88 6.60 13.52
CA GLU A 89 -2.04 5.17 13.24
C GLU A 89 -2.74 4.47 14.41
N SER A 90 -2.36 4.78 15.64
CA SER A 90 -2.95 4.18 16.84
C SER A 90 -2.89 5.18 18.00
N GLN A 91 -3.13 4.75 19.25
CA GLN A 91 -2.94 5.58 20.43
C GLN A 91 -1.46 5.94 20.63
N GLN A 92 -0.53 4.99 20.48
CA GLN A 92 0.90 5.24 20.66
C GLN A 92 1.56 5.77 19.38
N HIS A 93 1.08 5.36 18.21
CA HIS A 93 1.73 5.67 16.93
C HIS A 93 1.16 6.93 16.26
N PHE A 94 1.88 8.05 16.38
CA PHE A 94 1.49 9.32 15.73
C PHE A 94 1.49 9.23 14.20
N VAL A 95 2.45 8.49 13.66
CA VAL A 95 2.62 8.24 12.23
C VAL A 95 3.20 6.85 12.07
N ASP A 96 2.74 6.14 11.04
CA ASP A 96 3.23 4.81 10.69
C ASP A 96 3.29 4.63 9.17
N LEU A 97 4.30 3.94 8.67
CA LEU A 97 4.42 3.49 7.29
C LEU A 97 3.18 2.71 6.83
N ALA A 98 2.56 1.95 7.72
CA ALA A 98 1.34 1.19 7.49
C ALA A 98 0.18 2.08 6.99
N GLN A 99 0.15 3.37 7.36
CA GLN A 99 -0.89 4.30 6.91
C GLN A 99 -0.86 4.53 5.39
N LEU A 100 0.25 4.23 4.69
CA LEU A 100 0.28 4.24 3.23
C LEU A 100 -0.71 3.24 2.61
N SER A 101 -1.06 2.17 3.33
CA SER A 101 -2.08 1.20 2.91
C SER A 101 -3.46 1.82 2.71
N LEU A 102 -3.81 2.81 3.55
CA LEU A 102 -5.08 3.56 3.51
C LEU A 102 -5.24 4.33 2.19
N ILE A 103 -4.13 4.70 1.57
CA ILE A 103 -4.07 5.40 0.29
C ILE A 103 -4.02 4.37 -0.85
N TYR A 104 -3.07 3.43 -0.78
CA TYR A 104 -2.94 2.34 -1.75
C TYR A 104 -2.59 1.05 -1.01
N PRO A 105 -3.27 -0.08 -1.24
CA PRO A 105 -4.28 -0.29 -2.26
C PRO A 105 -5.71 0.04 -1.82
N TYR A 106 -5.92 0.46 -0.57
CA TYR A 106 -7.28 0.55 -0.01
C TYR A 106 -8.10 1.68 -0.64
N ASP A 107 -7.48 2.84 -0.91
CA ASP A 107 -8.16 4.03 -1.49
C ASP A 107 -9.43 4.42 -0.70
N ILE A 108 -9.29 4.53 0.63
CA ILE A 108 -10.41 4.76 1.55
C ILE A 108 -10.32 6.08 2.34
N VAL A 109 -9.27 6.87 2.14
CA VAL A 109 -9.07 8.17 2.78
C VAL A 109 -9.43 9.34 1.87
N THR A 110 -9.82 10.46 2.48
CA THR A 110 -10.05 11.72 1.76
C THR A 110 -8.75 12.33 1.23
N THR A 111 -8.86 13.32 0.34
CA THR A 111 -7.69 14.06 -0.19
C THR A 111 -6.87 14.72 0.93
N ASP A 112 -7.53 15.30 1.94
CA ASP A 112 -6.85 15.99 3.04
C ASP A 112 -6.16 14.99 3.98
N GLN A 113 -6.82 13.89 4.32
CA GLN A 113 -6.23 12.79 5.09
C GLN A 113 -5.02 12.19 4.37
N ARG A 114 -5.14 11.92 3.06
CA ARG A 114 -4.02 11.44 2.23
C ARG A 114 -2.84 12.40 2.27
N LYS A 115 -3.09 13.70 2.12
CA LYS A 115 -2.04 14.72 2.18
C LYS A 115 -1.34 14.70 3.55
N GLN A 116 -2.11 14.67 4.63
CA GLN A 116 -1.56 14.64 5.99
C GLN A 116 -0.73 13.38 6.25
N ILE A 117 -1.21 12.20 5.82
CA ILE A 117 -0.49 10.93 5.93
C ILE A 117 0.84 11.01 5.18
N LEU A 118 0.83 11.45 3.91
CA LEU A 118 2.06 11.56 3.11
C LEU A 118 3.06 12.56 3.70
N GLU A 119 2.59 13.72 4.16
CA GLU A 119 3.43 14.72 4.82
C GLU A 119 4.06 14.14 6.10
N ASN A 120 3.28 13.46 6.94
CA ASN A 120 3.79 12.85 8.16
C ASN A 120 4.81 11.74 7.86
N VAL A 121 4.49 10.81 6.96
CA VAL A 121 5.37 9.68 6.61
C VAL A 121 6.67 10.18 6.00
N GLU A 122 6.62 11.10 5.04
CA GLU A 122 7.83 11.62 4.40
C GLU A 122 8.67 12.47 5.34
N TYR A 123 8.05 13.28 6.19
CA TYR A 123 8.81 14.14 7.11
C TYR A 123 9.42 13.37 8.27
N HIS A 124 8.69 12.42 8.85
CA HIS A 124 9.12 11.73 10.07
C HIS A 124 9.84 10.40 9.81
N LEU A 125 9.48 9.67 8.76
CA LEU A 125 9.87 8.27 8.59
C LEU A 125 10.77 8.00 7.38
N LEU A 126 10.78 8.85 6.35
CA LEU A 126 11.61 8.65 5.17
C LEU A 126 13.11 8.78 5.48
N LYS A 127 13.90 7.83 4.97
CA LYS A 127 15.36 7.78 5.10
C LYS A 127 16.02 7.64 3.73
N GLU A 128 17.31 7.24 3.71
CA GLU A 128 18.08 7.14 2.47
C GLU A 128 17.62 5.94 1.64
N ARG A 129 17.50 4.77 2.27
CA ARG A 129 17.26 3.46 1.64
C ARG A 129 15.88 2.87 1.92
N GLY A 130 15.07 3.55 2.71
CA GLY A 130 13.77 3.06 3.10
C GLY A 130 12.94 4.08 3.85
N VAL A 131 11.84 3.59 4.42
CA VAL A 131 10.96 4.33 5.32
C VAL A 131 10.93 3.54 6.63
N VAL A 132 11.10 4.21 7.76
CA VAL A 132 10.95 3.60 9.08
C VAL A 132 9.48 3.22 9.29
N ARG A 133 9.20 2.11 10.01
CA ARG A 133 7.81 1.72 10.29
C ARG A 133 7.10 2.78 11.12
N TYR A 134 7.64 3.05 12.31
CA TYR A 134 7.19 4.09 13.22
C TYR A 134 8.34 4.50 14.13
N LYS A 135 8.21 5.64 14.80
CA LYS A 135 9.27 6.16 15.68
C LYS A 135 9.48 5.26 16.89
N ASN A 136 10.74 5.04 17.27
CA ASN A 136 11.19 4.15 18.34
C ASN A 136 10.93 2.65 18.07
N ASP A 137 10.79 2.27 16.81
CA ASP A 137 10.76 0.87 16.43
C ASP A 137 12.07 0.18 16.83
N TRP A 138 11.95 -0.86 17.67
CA TRP A 138 13.08 -1.62 18.22
C TRP A 138 13.52 -2.75 17.28
N TYR A 139 12.72 -3.11 16.27
CA TYR A 139 12.99 -4.22 15.37
C TYR A 139 14.20 -3.92 14.47
N TYR A 140 15.30 -4.67 14.67
CA TYR A 140 16.62 -4.40 14.10
C TYR A 140 17.18 -3.00 14.39
N ASN A 141 16.70 -2.37 15.46
CA ASN A 141 17.30 -1.17 16.00
C ASN A 141 18.74 -1.47 16.47
N LYS A 142 19.68 -0.60 16.10
CA LYS A 142 21.11 -0.79 16.41
C LYS A 142 21.64 0.10 17.54
N ASN A 143 20.82 0.98 18.10
CA ASN A 143 21.28 1.90 19.13
C ASN A 143 21.41 1.18 20.49
N PRO A 144 22.56 1.31 21.20
CA PRO A 144 22.73 0.78 22.55
C PRO A 144 21.69 1.22 23.59
N ASP A 145 21.04 2.37 23.41
CA ASP A 145 20.00 2.87 24.33
C ASP A 145 18.60 2.26 24.06
N GLY A 146 18.43 1.53 22.96
CA GLY A 146 17.16 0.95 22.51
C GLY A 146 16.19 1.92 21.84
N PHE A 147 16.58 3.18 21.59
CA PHE A 147 15.76 4.22 20.98
C PHE A 147 16.55 4.93 19.86
N SER A 148 15.89 5.39 18.78
CA SER A 148 16.57 5.94 17.58
C SER A 148 17.46 4.92 16.83
N GLU A 149 17.87 5.23 15.60
CA GLU A 149 18.47 4.24 14.68
C GLU A 149 17.53 3.10 14.24
N GLU A 150 16.27 3.43 13.97
CA GLU A 150 15.32 2.48 13.41
C GLU A 150 15.77 1.98 12.02
N ALA A 151 15.39 0.74 11.70
CA ALA A 151 15.66 0.13 10.41
C ALA A 151 14.90 0.83 9.28
N GLU A 152 15.54 0.92 8.11
CA GLU A 152 14.98 1.54 6.92
C GLU A 152 14.32 0.47 6.04
N TRP A 153 12.99 0.37 6.07
CA TRP A 153 12.26 -0.64 5.30
C TRP A 153 12.16 -0.22 3.83
N THR A 154 12.74 -1.02 2.94
CA THR A 154 12.98 -0.60 1.56
C THR A 154 11.69 -0.42 0.77
N PHE A 155 10.71 -1.30 1.01
CA PHE A 155 9.46 -1.30 0.25
C PHE A 155 8.63 -0.04 0.46
N GLY A 156 8.85 0.72 1.54
CA GLY A 156 8.22 2.03 1.73
C GLY A 156 8.51 3.00 0.57
N LEU A 157 9.68 2.88 -0.07
CA LEU A 157 10.01 3.65 -1.28
C LEU A 157 9.13 3.25 -2.47
N SER A 158 8.96 1.96 -2.71
CA SER A 158 8.05 1.45 -3.74
C SER A 158 6.60 1.87 -3.49
N TRP A 159 6.19 1.87 -2.23
CA TRP A 159 4.84 2.30 -1.84
C TRP A 159 4.59 3.78 -2.18
N LEU A 160 5.53 4.66 -1.80
CA LEU A 160 5.48 6.08 -2.15
C LEU A 160 5.52 6.28 -3.67
N ALA A 161 6.35 5.54 -4.41
CA ALA A 161 6.40 5.60 -5.86
C ALA A 161 5.06 5.27 -6.52
N ILE A 162 4.38 4.20 -6.04
CA ILE A 162 3.03 3.85 -6.50
C ILE A 162 2.06 4.98 -6.22
N ILE A 163 2.00 5.46 -4.97
CA ILE A 163 1.05 6.52 -4.59
C ILE A 163 1.25 7.76 -5.45
N TYR A 164 2.50 8.23 -5.63
CA TYR A 164 2.77 9.41 -6.45
C TYR A 164 2.51 9.19 -7.94
N THR A 165 2.72 7.97 -8.44
CA THR A 165 2.28 7.58 -9.79
C THR A 165 0.77 7.71 -9.92
N HIS A 166 0.01 7.24 -8.93
CA HIS A 166 -1.45 7.33 -8.89
C HIS A 166 -1.95 8.78 -8.83
N LEU A 167 -1.27 9.64 -8.08
CA LEU A 167 -1.53 11.09 -8.00
C LEU A 167 -1.09 11.89 -9.24
N GLY A 168 -0.39 11.27 -10.19
CA GLY A 168 0.13 11.95 -11.38
C GLY A 168 1.35 12.84 -11.10
N ASN A 169 1.95 12.75 -9.92
CA ASN A 169 3.21 13.42 -9.61
C ASN A 169 4.39 12.56 -10.06
N ARG A 170 4.72 12.71 -11.34
CA ARG A 170 5.76 11.94 -12.00
C ARG A 170 7.14 12.15 -11.38
N GLU A 171 7.49 13.39 -11.07
CA GLU A 171 8.81 13.73 -10.52
C GLU A 171 9.06 13.01 -9.19
N LYS A 172 8.10 13.05 -8.27
CA LYS A 172 8.21 12.28 -7.01
C LYS A 172 8.21 10.77 -7.24
N ALA A 173 7.39 10.27 -8.16
CA ALA A 173 7.38 8.84 -8.47
C ALA A 173 8.75 8.35 -8.97
N GLU A 174 9.35 9.07 -9.92
CA GLU A 174 10.69 8.78 -10.46
C GLU A 174 11.75 8.89 -9.36
N PHE A 175 11.69 9.92 -8.51
CA PHE A 175 12.59 10.06 -7.36
C PHE A 175 12.56 8.83 -6.43
N PHE A 176 11.38 8.30 -6.11
CA PHE A 176 11.27 7.12 -5.24
C PHE A 176 11.66 5.82 -5.95
N ILE A 177 11.39 5.68 -7.26
CA ILE A 177 11.90 4.56 -8.05
C ILE A 177 13.43 4.56 -8.09
N ASP A 178 14.05 5.71 -8.31
CA ASP A 178 15.50 5.82 -8.33
C ASP A 178 16.09 5.43 -6.97
N LYS A 179 15.51 5.93 -5.86
CA LYS A 179 15.91 5.48 -4.52
C LYS A 179 15.77 3.97 -4.33
N MET A 180 14.65 3.40 -4.81
CA MET A 180 14.39 1.96 -4.71
C MET A 180 15.43 1.14 -5.49
N ILE A 181 15.79 1.56 -6.71
CA ILE A 181 16.85 0.92 -7.52
C ILE A 181 18.18 0.91 -6.75
N HIS A 182 18.55 2.03 -6.11
CA HIS A 182 19.76 2.12 -5.28
C HIS A 182 19.71 1.30 -3.99
N ALA A 183 18.52 0.95 -3.51
CA ALA A 183 18.32 0.09 -2.33
C ALA A 183 18.28 -1.41 -2.69
N THR A 184 18.39 -1.78 -3.98
CA THR A 184 18.47 -3.19 -4.39
C THR A 184 19.83 -3.81 -4.08
N THR A 185 19.86 -5.13 -4.02
CA THR A 185 21.10 -5.91 -3.89
C THR A 185 21.22 -6.91 -5.04
N ALA A 186 22.38 -7.56 -5.15
CA ALA A 186 22.58 -8.63 -6.13
C ALA A 186 21.62 -9.83 -5.95
N LYS A 187 20.98 -9.97 -4.78
CA LYS A 187 19.99 -11.03 -4.50
C LYS A 187 18.54 -10.60 -4.74
N GLY A 188 18.31 -9.32 -4.98
CA GLY A 188 16.97 -8.73 -5.03
C GLY A 188 16.77 -7.61 -4.00
N VAL A 189 15.52 -7.35 -3.66
CA VAL A 189 15.07 -6.31 -2.74
C VAL A 189 15.06 -6.84 -1.30
N PRO A 190 15.90 -6.31 -0.40
CA PRO A 190 15.91 -6.73 0.99
C PRO A 190 14.72 -6.14 1.75
N GLU A 191 14.33 -6.76 2.87
CA GLU A 191 13.33 -6.21 3.79
C GLU A 191 13.70 -4.80 4.25
N LEU A 192 14.92 -4.65 4.78
CA LEU A 192 15.39 -3.41 5.38
C LEU A 192 16.91 -3.28 5.35
N TYR A 193 17.37 -2.05 5.56
CA TYR A 193 18.76 -1.74 5.92
C TYR A 193 18.84 -1.35 7.38
N TYR A 194 19.92 -1.75 8.05
CA TYR A 194 20.20 -1.21 9.37
C TYR A 194 20.57 0.26 9.26
N SER A 195 20.04 1.07 10.19
CA SER A 195 20.27 2.51 10.23
C SER A 195 21.74 2.88 10.08
N HIS A 196 22.01 3.91 9.30
CA HIS A 196 23.36 4.44 9.03
C HIS A 196 24.36 3.42 8.45
N THR A 197 23.88 2.34 7.83
CA THR A 197 24.75 1.36 7.16
C THR A 197 24.26 0.98 5.76
N ASN A 198 25.16 0.43 4.95
CA ASN A 198 24.83 -0.23 3.69
C ASN A 198 24.60 -1.75 3.86
N LYS A 199 24.34 -2.21 5.09
CA LYS A 199 24.12 -3.62 5.39
C LYS A 199 22.62 -3.89 5.42
N PRO A 200 22.07 -4.71 4.51
CA PRO A 200 20.71 -5.24 4.66
C PRO A 200 20.69 -6.31 5.76
N ASN A 201 19.49 -6.63 6.26
CA ASN A 201 19.33 -7.81 7.10
C ASN A 201 19.35 -9.11 6.27
N GLU A 202 19.10 -10.24 6.93
CA GLU A 202 19.09 -11.58 6.33
C GLU A 202 17.91 -11.84 5.39
N ASN A 203 16.81 -11.12 5.54
CA ASN A 203 15.62 -11.21 4.70
C ASN A 203 15.87 -10.51 3.36
N ASN A 204 16.74 -11.11 2.56
CA ASN A 204 17.22 -10.59 1.29
C ASN A 204 17.30 -11.71 0.22
N PRO A 205 16.29 -11.82 -0.66
CA PRO A 205 15.16 -10.88 -0.85
C PRO A 205 13.98 -11.08 0.12
N LEU A 206 13.13 -10.05 0.27
CA LEU A 206 11.81 -10.15 0.89
C LEU A 206 10.71 -10.14 -0.18
N GLY A 207 9.83 -11.15 -0.18
CA GLY A 207 8.78 -11.29 -1.19
C GLY A 207 7.81 -10.11 -1.29
N TRP A 208 7.47 -9.46 -0.17
CA TRP A 208 6.63 -8.26 -0.19
C TRP A 208 7.34 -7.08 -0.86
N ALA A 209 8.61 -6.86 -0.53
CA ALA A 209 9.40 -5.77 -1.10
C ALA A 209 9.61 -5.94 -2.61
N GLU A 210 9.92 -7.16 -3.05
CA GLU A 210 9.97 -7.53 -4.47
C GLU A 210 8.66 -7.26 -5.19
N SER A 211 7.55 -7.76 -4.62
CA SER A 211 6.23 -7.63 -5.23
C SER A 211 5.82 -6.17 -5.40
N LEU A 212 6.05 -5.35 -4.36
CA LEU A 212 5.69 -3.94 -4.40
C LEU A 212 6.56 -3.16 -5.39
N PHE A 213 7.85 -3.51 -5.52
CA PHE A 213 8.74 -2.89 -6.49
C PHE A 213 8.32 -3.22 -7.94
N VAL A 214 7.96 -4.47 -8.21
CA VAL A 214 7.42 -4.88 -9.52
C VAL A 214 6.14 -4.10 -9.85
N VAL A 215 5.22 -3.95 -8.89
CA VAL A 215 4.00 -3.16 -9.07
C VAL A 215 4.33 -1.69 -9.36
N ALA A 216 5.28 -1.09 -8.63
CA ALA A 216 5.71 0.28 -8.84
C ALA A 216 6.27 0.52 -10.25
N LEU A 217 7.14 -0.37 -10.73
CA LEU A 217 7.70 -0.31 -12.08
C LEU A 217 6.62 -0.50 -13.15
N HIS A 218 5.72 -1.47 -12.96
CA HIS A 218 4.61 -1.73 -13.86
C HIS A 218 3.70 -0.50 -14.00
N ASP A 219 3.23 0.07 -12.88
CA ASP A 219 2.29 1.19 -12.88
C ASP A 219 2.92 2.46 -13.49
N MET A 220 4.18 2.74 -13.17
CA MET A 220 4.90 3.87 -13.74
C MET A 220 5.06 3.72 -15.26
N ASN A 221 5.46 2.53 -15.73
CA ASN A 221 5.63 2.26 -17.16
C ASN A 221 4.29 2.34 -17.92
N GLU A 222 3.23 1.72 -17.40
CA GLU A 222 1.90 1.78 -18.00
C GLU A 222 1.37 3.21 -18.13
N LYS A 223 1.51 4.02 -17.07
CA LYS A 223 1.10 5.44 -17.12
C LYS A 223 1.96 6.24 -18.09
N PHE A 224 3.26 5.96 -18.15
CA PHE A 224 4.17 6.61 -19.10
C PHE A 224 3.80 6.32 -20.55
N LEU A 225 3.53 5.05 -20.89
CA LEU A 225 3.13 4.66 -22.24
C LEU A 225 1.80 5.31 -22.62
N LYS A 226 0.80 5.27 -21.73
CA LYS A 226 -0.50 5.94 -21.97
C LYS A 226 -0.36 7.44 -22.19
N TYR A 227 0.48 8.11 -21.39
CA TYR A 227 0.77 9.53 -21.58
C TYR A 227 1.37 9.81 -22.97
N LYS A 228 2.36 9.03 -23.40
CA LYS A 228 2.95 9.16 -24.75
C LYS A 228 1.92 8.96 -25.85
N TYR A 229 1.11 7.90 -25.78
CA TYR A 229 0.07 7.65 -26.79
C TYR A 229 -0.96 8.79 -26.87
N ASN A 230 -1.35 9.37 -25.73
CA ASN A 230 -2.35 10.44 -25.69
C ASN A 230 -1.80 11.83 -26.02
N THR A 231 -0.47 12.02 -26.07
CA THR A 231 0.17 13.31 -26.33
C THR A 231 0.88 13.39 -27.68
N LEU A 232 1.05 12.26 -28.37
CA LEU A 232 1.48 12.25 -29.76
C LEU A 232 0.36 12.86 -30.64
N PRO A 233 0.67 13.83 -31.52
CA PRO A 233 -0.30 14.30 -32.49
C PRO A 233 -0.73 13.10 -33.37
N ASN A 234 -2.03 12.96 -33.63
CA ASN A 234 -2.56 11.99 -34.58
C ASN A 234 -1.83 12.20 -35.92
N SER A 235 -0.81 11.39 -36.18
CA SER A 235 -0.23 11.30 -37.51
C SER A 235 -1.29 10.61 -38.35
N ASN A 236 -1.90 11.36 -39.25
CA ASN A 236 -2.78 10.82 -40.29
C ASN A 236 -1.97 9.78 -41.07
N PHE A 237 -2.11 8.51 -40.72
CA PHE A 237 -1.82 7.42 -41.65
C PHE A 237 -2.93 7.47 -42.70
N THR A 238 -2.72 8.30 -43.72
CA THR A 238 -3.38 8.10 -45.01
C THR A 238 -2.97 6.74 -45.53
N GLU A 239 -3.88 5.77 -45.49
CA GLU A 239 -3.82 4.59 -46.33
C GLU A 239 -3.66 5.07 -47.78
N GLN A 240 -2.47 4.88 -48.35
CA GLN A 240 -2.33 4.91 -49.79
C GLN A 240 -3.00 3.64 -50.33
N SER A 241 -4.20 3.81 -50.88
CA SER A 241 -4.84 2.83 -51.75
C SER A 241 -3.84 2.43 -52.84
N PRO A 242 -3.67 1.13 -53.16
CA PRO A 242 -2.87 0.74 -54.30
C PRO A 242 -3.61 1.18 -55.57
N GLU A 243 -2.97 2.07 -56.34
CA GLU A 243 -3.41 2.39 -57.70
C GLU A 243 -3.26 1.15 -58.58
N ASN A 244 -4.36 0.77 -59.24
CA ASN A 244 -4.38 -0.19 -60.32
C ASN A 244 -3.58 0.35 -61.51
N ASN A 245 -2.61 -0.42 -61.98
CA ASN A 245 -2.21 -0.53 -63.39
C ASN A 245 -1.76 -1.97 -63.67
#